data_AF-Q1QQA7-F1
#
_entry.id   AF-Q1QQA7-F1
#
_cell.length_a   1.000
_cell.length_b   1.000
_cell.length_c   1.000
_cell.angle_alpha   90.00
_cell.angle_beta   90.00
_cell.angle_gamma   90.00
#
_symmetry.space_group_name_H-M   'P 1'
#
loop_
_entity.id
_entity.type
_entity.pdbx_description
1 polymer ?
#
loop_
_entity_poly.entity_id
_entity_poly.type
_entity_poly.pdbx_seq_one_letter_code
_entity_poly.pdbx_strand_id
1 'polypeptide(L)'
;MPTNILPVLHTVSVSTLRPTQMTVGLREVARKRKDIRAMTVGKTGVFLAGHSLPAVVGPKGRYYIVDHHHLALALHQEDIEQVLLTVICDLSALDKDAFLIVLDNRAWMHPFDASGRRRPYNDLPKSVDKLVDDPFRSLAGEVRRLGGYAKDTTPFAEFLWADFFRRRMDARGLEDDFHKAATHALRLARQKSAGYLPGWSGPDN
;
A
#
# COMPACT_ATOMS: atom_id res chain seq x y z
N MET A 1 -23.27 9.05 -17.16
CA MET A 1 -22.62 8.48 -18.37
C MET A 1 -21.27 7.95 -17.94
N PRO A 2 -20.90 6.68 -18.20
CA PRO A 2 -19.51 6.29 -18.03
C PRO A 2 -18.71 7.07 -19.08
N THR A 3 -17.94 8.06 -18.63
CA THR A 3 -16.94 8.71 -19.48
C THR A 3 -16.07 7.62 -20.06
N ASN A 4 -15.89 7.63 -21.38
CA ASN A 4 -14.99 6.74 -22.08
C ASN A 4 -13.57 7.02 -21.56
N ILE A 5 -13.12 6.32 -20.53
CA ILE A 5 -11.79 6.51 -19.95
C ILE A 5 -10.81 5.85 -20.92
N LEU A 6 -10.29 6.62 -21.87
CA LEU A 6 -9.08 6.22 -22.56
C LEU A 6 -7.98 6.10 -21.50
N PRO A 7 -7.27 4.97 -21.38
CA PRO A 7 -6.17 4.83 -20.44
C PRO A 7 -5.01 5.71 -20.91
N VAL A 8 -5.01 6.97 -20.49
CA VAL A 8 -3.92 7.91 -20.71
C VAL A 8 -2.87 7.64 -19.63
N LEU A 9 -1.69 7.20 -20.05
CA LEU A 9 -0.55 7.04 -19.18
C LEU A 9 0.16 8.39 -19.04
N HIS A 10 0.32 8.85 -17.80
CA HIS A 10 1.03 10.09 -17.50
C HIS A 10 2.39 9.77 -16.90
N THR A 11 3.48 10.22 -17.53
CA THR A 11 4.80 10.19 -16.91
C THR A 11 4.90 11.35 -15.92
N VAL A 12 5.17 11.06 -14.66
CA VAL A 12 5.29 12.07 -13.60
C VAL A 12 6.50 11.79 -12.72
N SER A 13 6.96 12.82 -12.01
CA SER A 13 8.04 12.65 -11.03
C SER A 13 7.51 11.97 -9.76
N VAL A 14 8.21 10.91 -9.32
CA VAL A 14 7.88 10.15 -8.10
C VAL A 14 7.85 11.05 -6.86
N SER A 15 8.74 12.05 -6.78
CA SER A 15 8.82 12.99 -5.65
C SER A 15 7.60 13.90 -5.51
N THR A 16 6.83 14.08 -6.59
CA THR A 16 5.64 14.94 -6.62
C THR A 16 4.36 14.23 -6.21
N LEU A 17 4.39 12.90 -6.14
CA LEU A 17 3.24 12.06 -5.79
C LEU A 17 2.78 12.31 -4.36
N ARG A 18 1.47 12.46 -4.19
CA ARG A 18 0.83 12.57 -2.87
C ARG A 18 0.38 11.17 -2.42
N PRO A 19 0.94 10.60 -1.36
CA PRO A 19 0.43 9.35 -0.82
C PRO A 19 -0.93 9.55 -0.15
N THR A 20 -1.81 8.55 -0.27
CA THR A 20 -3.12 8.49 0.43
C THR A 20 -3.10 7.53 1.63
N GLN A 21 -1.94 7.01 2.00
CA GLN A 21 -1.73 6.28 3.24
C GLN A 21 -0.52 6.84 3.99
N MET A 22 -0.38 6.52 5.28
CA MET A 22 0.71 7.03 6.11
C MET A 22 1.86 6.03 6.25
N THR A 23 1.54 4.75 6.21
CA THR A 23 2.49 3.67 6.52
C THR A 23 2.66 2.72 5.36
N VAL A 24 3.80 2.04 5.31
CA VAL A 24 4.09 0.91 4.42
C VAL A 24 4.84 -0.15 5.21
N GLY A 25 4.93 -1.36 4.68
CA GLY A 25 5.85 -2.36 5.22
C GLY A 25 7.22 -2.20 4.57
N LEU A 26 8.22 -1.68 5.28
CA LEU A 26 9.55 -1.42 4.71
C LEU A 26 10.27 -2.69 4.27
N ARG A 27 9.95 -3.86 4.82
CA ARG A 27 10.50 -5.14 4.33
C ARG A 27 10.01 -5.48 2.92
N GLU A 28 8.75 -5.15 2.61
CA GLU A 28 8.20 -5.30 1.27
C GLU A 28 8.79 -4.25 0.30
N VAL A 29 9.05 -3.03 0.76
CA VAL A 29 9.78 -2.01 0.00
C VAL A 29 11.19 -2.50 -0.33
N ALA A 30 11.93 -3.00 0.65
CA ALA A 30 13.28 -3.52 0.47
C ALA A 30 13.35 -4.68 -0.55
N ARG A 31 12.36 -5.58 -0.54
CA ARG A 31 12.23 -6.64 -1.55
C ARG A 31 12.03 -6.06 -2.95
N LYS A 32 11.11 -5.10 -3.12
CA LYS A 32 10.89 -4.43 -4.41
C LYS A 32 12.15 -3.72 -4.91
N ARG A 33 12.90 -3.06 -4.02
CA ARG A 33 14.19 -2.44 -4.36
C ARG A 33 15.20 -3.47 -4.87
N LYS A 34 15.30 -4.61 -4.21
CA LYS A 34 16.15 -5.72 -4.67
C LYS A 34 15.74 -6.21 -6.05
N ASP A 35 14.44 -6.37 -6.29
CA ASP A 35 13.90 -6.80 -7.59
C ASP A 35 14.24 -5.77 -8.68
N ILE A 36 14.09 -4.47 -8.39
CA ILE A 36 14.44 -3.36 -9.29
C ILE A 36 15.93 -3.38 -9.64
N ARG A 37 16.83 -3.50 -8.64
CA ARG A 37 18.29 -3.56 -8.86
C ARG A 37 18.74 -4.75 -9.69
N ALA A 38 18.00 -5.86 -9.60
CA ALA A 38 18.30 -7.06 -10.37
C ALA A 38 17.87 -6.95 -11.85
N MET A 39 17.08 -5.93 -12.22
CA MET A 39 16.67 -5.69 -13.60
C MET A 39 17.76 -4.94 -14.38
N THR A 40 17.99 -5.35 -15.62
CA THR A 40 18.78 -4.53 -16.56
C THR A 40 17.99 -3.29 -16.95
N VAL A 41 18.67 -2.19 -17.34
CA VAL A 41 18.03 -0.90 -17.66
C VAL A 41 16.85 -1.05 -18.64
N GLY A 42 16.98 -1.88 -19.69
CA GLY A 42 15.90 -2.15 -20.64
C GLY A 42 14.70 -2.89 -20.03
N LYS A 43 14.94 -3.83 -19.09
CA LYS A 43 13.88 -4.54 -18.37
C LYS A 43 13.21 -3.65 -17.32
N THR A 44 13.93 -2.70 -16.73
CA THR A 44 13.37 -1.70 -15.81
C THR A 44 12.36 -0.80 -16.53
N GLY A 45 12.65 -0.37 -17.77
CA GLY A 45 11.70 0.39 -18.58
C GLY A 45 10.40 -0.38 -18.87
N VAL A 46 10.51 -1.65 -19.28
CA VAL A 46 9.33 -2.52 -19.51
C VAL A 46 8.57 -2.80 -18.22
N PHE A 47 9.27 -2.99 -17.11
CA PHE A 47 8.66 -3.14 -15.80
C PHE A 47 7.85 -1.90 -15.43
N LEU A 48 8.43 -0.71 -15.53
CA LEU A 48 7.72 0.56 -15.24
C LEU A 48 6.53 0.78 -16.18
N ALA A 49 6.62 0.37 -17.44
CA ALA A 49 5.51 0.41 -18.39
C ALA A 49 4.34 -0.48 -17.95
N GLY A 50 4.62 -1.66 -17.39
CA GLY A 50 3.60 -2.59 -16.88
C GLY A 50 3.10 -2.28 -15.46
N HIS A 51 3.72 -1.36 -14.73
CA HIS A 51 3.44 -1.07 -13.32
C HIS A 51 3.05 0.38 -13.09
N SER A 52 2.07 0.88 -13.86
CA SER A 52 1.51 2.21 -13.63
C SER A 52 0.87 2.31 -12.25
N LEU A 53 1.02 3.44 -11.55
CA LEU A 53 0.36 3.66 -10.27
C LEU A 53 -1.03 4.27 -10.50
N PRO A 54 -2.11 3.69 -9.97
CA PRO A 54 -3.42 4.31 -10.05
C PRO A 54 -3.46 5.56 -9.17
N ALA A 55 -3.97 6.65 -9.73
CA ALA A 55 -4.03 7.94 -9.04
C ALA A 55 -5.33 8.70 -9.31
N VAL A 56 -5.68 9.56 -8.36
CA VAL A 56 -6.75 10.55 -8.48
C VAL A 56 -6.13 11.93 -8.65
N VAL A 57 -6.65 12.72 -9.60
CA VAL A 57 -6.27 14.13 -9.73
C VAL A 57 -7.03 14.92 -8.67
N GLY A 58 -6.31 15.56 -7.75
CA GLY A 58 -6.88 16.36 -6.69
C GLY A 58 -6.71 17.87 -6.91
N PRO A 59 -7.10 18.69 -5.91
CA PRO A 59 -7.03 20.13 -5.98
C PRO A 59 -5.63 20.62 -6.37
N LYS A 60 -5.57 21.67 -7.18
CA LYS A 60 -4.34 22.22 -7.77
C LYS A 60 -3.62 21.26 -8.73
N GLY A 61 -4.34 20.31 -9.33
CA GLY A 61 -3.82 19.37 -10.33
C GLY A 61 -2.80 18.37 -9.78
N ARG A 62 -2.84 18.07 -8.48
CA ARG A 62 -1.89 17.16 -7.83
C ARG A 62 -2.34 15.72 -7.94
N TYR A 63 -1.41 14.80 -8.24
CA TYR A 63 -1.71 13.37 -8.29
C TYR A 63 -1.61 12.72 -6.91
N TYR A 64 -2.70 12.08 -6.49
CA TYR A 64 -2.79 11.29 -5.25
C TYR A 64 -2.82 9.80 -5.61
N ILE A 65 -1.77 9.07 -5.26
CA ILE A 65 -1.69 7.62 -5.54
C ILE A 65 -2.58 6.86 -4.56
N VAL A 66 -3.45 5.99 -5.09
CA VAL A 66 -4.43 5.23 -4.29
C VAL A 66 -4.03 3.78 -4.06
N ASP A 67 -3.02 3.30 -4.77
CA ASP A 67 -2.39 1.99 -4.58
C ASP A 67 -0.89 2.10 -4.90
N HIS A 68 -0.16 1.03 -4.60
CA HIS A 68 1.24 0.81 -4.95
C HIS A 68 2.24 1.74 -4.23
N HIS A 69 1.91 2.22 -3.02
CA HIS A 69 2.79 3.07 -2.22
C HIS A 69 4.14 2.40 -1.90
N HIS A 70 4.18 1.07 -1.69
CA HIS A 70 5.45 0.35 -1.54
C HIS A 70 6.33 0.42 -2.79
N LEU A 71 5.74 0.37 -3.98
CA LEU A 71 6.48 0.52 -5.23
C LEU A 71 6.93 1.97 -5.39
N ALA A 72 6.05 2.95 -5.17
CA ALA A 72 6.39 4.37 -5.25
C ALA A 72 7.57 4.73 -4.32
N LEU A 73 7.56 4.24 -3.07
CA LEU A 73 8.68 4.43 -2.16
C LEU A 73 9.94 3.68 -2.61
N ALA A 74 9.81 2.46 -3.12
CA ALA A 74 10.96 1.71 -3.65
C ALA A 74 11.62 2.44 -4.83
N LEU A 75 10.84 2.98 -5.76
CA LEU A 75 11.34 3.78 -6.89
C LEU A 75 12.05 5.04 -6.38
N HIS A 76 11.46 5.74 -5.41
CA HIS A 76 12.08 6.91 -4.80
C HIS A 76 13.43 6.59 -4.14
N GLN A 77 13.53 5.47 -3.40
CA GLN A 77 14.76 5.04 -2.74
C GLN A 77 15.82 4.43 -3.66
N GLU A 78 15.47 4.18 -4.94
CA GLU A 78 16.40 3.77 -6.00
C GLU A 78 16.72 4.92 -6.96
N ASP A 79 16.39 6.15 -6.58
CA ASP A 79 16.60 7.36 -7.38
C ASP A 79 15.99 7.28 -8.80
N ILE A 80 14.92 6.49 -8.95
CA ILE A 80 14.14 6.44 -10.19
C ILE A 80 13.17 7.61 -10.17
N GLU A 81 13.49 8.62 -10.97
CA GLU A 81 12.79 9.91 -10.93
C GLU A 81 11.35 9.85 -11.42
N GLN A 82 11.05 8.98 -12.40
CA GLN A 82 9.80 8.98 -13.14
C GLN A 82 9.06 7.65 -13.06
N VAL A 83 7.73 7.74 -13.05
CA VAL A 83 6.83 6.60 -13.09
C VAL A 83 5.60 6.94 -13.93
N LEU A 84 4.97 5.92 -14.50
CA LEU A 84 3.69 6.08 -15.17
C LEU A 84 2.53 6.07 -14.16
N LEU A 85 1.55 6.93 -14.39
CA LEU A 85 0.28 6.92 -13.68
C LEU A 85 -0.87 6.55 -14.62
N THR A 86 -1.86 5.86 -14.05
CA THR A 86 -3.19 5.74 -14.63
C THR A 86 -4.16 6.58 -13.81
N VAL A 87 -4.75 7.60 -14.42
CA VAL A 87 -5.76 8.43 -13.75
C VAL A 87 -7.08 7.67 -13.70
N ILE A 88 -7.55 7.35 -12.49
CA ILE A 88 -8.81 6.62 -12.29
C ILE A 88 -9.99 7.56 -12.04
N CYS A 89 -9.73 8.81 -11.63
CA CYS A 89 -10.74 9.83 -11.38
C CYS A 89 -10.11 11.22 -11.36
N ASP A 90 -10.80 12.21 -11.92
CA ASP A 90 -10.43 13.62 -11.80
C ASP A 90 -11.41 14.31 -10.83
N LEU A 91 -10.87 14.76 -9.69
CA LEU A 91 -11.56 15.51 -8.64
C LEU A 91 -10.90 16.88 -8.42
N SER A 92 -10.19 17.40 -9.42
CA SER A 92 -9.43 18.66 -9.32
C SER A 92 -10.29 19.89 -9.08
N ALA A 93 -11.58 19.81 -9.42
CA ALA A 93 -12.58 20.86 -9.21
C ALA A 93 -13.05 20.99 -7.75
N LEU A 94 -12.81 19.99 -6.89
CA LEU A 94 -13.20 20.04 -5.49
C LEU A 94 -12.25 20.95 -4.69
N ASP A 95 -12.75 21.53 -3.59
CA ASP A 95 -11.89 22.03 -2.53
C ASP A 95 -11.21 20.88 -1.79
N LYS A 96 -10.21 21.21 -0.95
CA LYS A 96 -9.38 20.22 -0.27
C LYS A 96 -10.18 19.33 0.70
N ASP A 97 -11.14 19.90 1.42
CA ASP A 97 -11.85 19.17 2.46
C ASP A 97 -12.87 18.22 1.83
N ALA A 98 -13.63 18.70 0.84
CA ALA A 98 -14.51 17.86 0.03
C ALA A 98 -13.74 16.74 -0.67
N PHE A 99 -12.56 17.04 -1.25
CA PHE A 99 -11.70 16.06 -1.89
C PHE A 99 -11.30 14.91 -0.95
N LEU A 100 -10.81 15.22 0.25
CA LEU A 100 -10.37 14.23 1.22
C LEU A 100 -11.55 13.37 1.73
N ILE A 101 -12.73 13.97 1.93
CA ILE A 101 -13.94 13.24 2.29
C ILE A 101 -14.31 12.23 1.19
N VAL A 102 -14.22 12.62 -0.10
CA VAL A 102 -14.51 11.71 -1.21
C VAL A 102 -13.51 10.55 -1.27
N LEU A 103 -12.20 10.81 -1.09
CA LEU A 103 -11.20 9.74 -1.07
C LEU A 103 -11.48 8.71 0.03
N ASP A 104 -11.82 9.17 1.24
CA ASP A 104 -12.12 8.32 2.39
C ASP A 104 -13.36 7.46 2.16
N ASN A 105 -14.46 8.08 1.69
CA ASN A 105 -15.72 7.37 1.40
C ASN A 105 -15.59 6.35 0.25
N ARG A 106 -14.64 6.54 -0.65
CA ARG A 106 -14.37 5.60 -1.77
C ARG A 106 -13.34 4.53 -1.44
N ALA A 107 -12.86 4.46 -0.20
CA ALA A 107 -11.76 3.58 0.20
C ALA A 107 -10.50 3.78 -0.68
N TRP A 108 -10.20 5.02 -1.05
CA TRP A 108 -8.99 5.41 -1.80
C TRP A 108 -7.88 5.97 -0.91
N MET A 109 -8.09 5.97 0.40
CA MET A 109 -7.11 6.39 1.40
C MET A 109 -7.16 5.53 2.65
N HIS A 110 -6.02 5.44 3.33
CA HIS A 110 -5.83 4.69 4.57
C HIS A 110 -5.11 5.56 5.62
N PRO A 111 -5.82 6.46 6.32
CA PRO A 111 -5.24 7.44 7.23
C PRO A 111 -4.99 6.84 8.63
N PHE A 112 -4.10 5.85 8.72
CA PHE A 112 -3.74 5.18 9.98
C PHE A 112 -2.23 5.24 10.24
N ASP A 113 -1.84 5.52 11.49
CA ASP A 113 -0.43 5.56 11.91
C ASP A 113 0.18 4.14 12.04
N ALA A 114 1.48 4.07 12.31
CA ALA A 114 2.21 2.80 12.46
C ALA A 114 1.68 1.92 13.60
N SER A 115 0.95 2.50 14.56
CA SER A 115 0.27 1.77 15.63
C SER A 115 -1.13 1.28 15.25
N GLY A 116 -1.60 1.55 14.03
CA GLY A 116 -2.92 1.15 13.54
C GLY A 116 -4.03 2.06 14.04
N ARG A 117 -3.72 3.30 14.45
CA ARG A 117 -4.72 4.28 14.91
C ARG A 117 -5.08 5.24 13.79
N ARG A 118 -6.38 5.46 13.60
CA ARG A 118 -6.86 6.45 12.62
C ARG A 118 -6.39 7.84 13.00
N ARG A 119 -5.99 8.62 12.01
CA ARG A 119 -5.41 9.95 12.16
C ARG A 119 -6.20 11.00 11.35
N PRO A 120 -6.17 12.27 11.76
CA PRO A 120 -6.71 13.36 10.95
C PRO A 120 -6.05 13.42 9.57
N TYR A 121 -6.77 13.86 8.55
CA TYR A 121 -6.25 13.91 7.17
C TYR A 121 -5.04 14.84 7.00
N ASN A 122 -4.87 15.84 7.87
CA ASN A 122 -3.71 16.73 7.85
C ASN A 122 -2.40 16.03 8.23
N ASP A 123 -2.47 14.85 8.86
CA ASP A 123 -1.31 14.04 9.19
C ASP A 123 -0.82 13.22 7.96
N LEU A 124 -1.57 13.21 6.84
CA LEU A 124 -1.15 12.47 5.65
C LEU A 124 0.16 13.02 5.11
N PRO A 125 1.13 12.14 4.77
CA PRO A 125 2.40 12.59 4.25
C PRO A 125 2.22 13.34 2.93
N LYS A 126 3.07 14.34 2.74
CA LYS A 126 3.03 15.21 1.57
C LYS A 126 3.83 14.65 0.38
N SER A 127 4.60 13.60 0.59
CA SER A 127 5.48 12.97 -0.38
C SER A 127 5.76 11.53 0.05
N VAL A 128 6.11 10.68 -0.90
CA VAL A 128 6.25 9.23 -0.67
C VAL A 128 7.41 8.89 0.28
N ASP A 129 8.47 9.70 0.33
CA ASP A 129 9.62 9.54 1.22
C ASP A 129 9.28 9.71 2.71
N LYS A 130 8.09 10.26 3.02
CA LYS A 130 7.59 10.44 4.37
C LYS A 130 6.69 9.29 4.85
N LEU A 131 6.51 8.24 4.04
CA LEU A 131 5.85 7.02 4.48
C LEU A 131 6.68 6.33 5.57
N VAL A 132 6.04 5.96 6.67
CA VAL A 132 6.70 5.33 7.83
C VAL A 132 6.51 3.82 7.83
N ASP A 133 7.38 3.10 8.53
CA ASP A 133 7.24 1.65 8.65
C ASP A 133 6.06 1.27 9.54
N ASP A 134 5.32 0.27 9.08
CA ASP A 134 4.43 -0.55 9.88
C ASP A 134 4.92 -2.01 9.80
N PRO A 135 5.62 -2.50 10.84
CA PRO A 135 6.15 -3.85 10.86
C PRO A 135 5.07 -4.93 10.71
N PHE A 136 3.85 -4.68 11.20
CA PHE A 136 2.74 -5.60 11.05
C PHE A 136 2.19 -5.61 9.61
N ARG A 137 2.30 -4.49 8.88
CA ARG A 137 2.01 -4.47 7.44
C ARG A 137 3.02 -5.30 6.64
N SER A 138 4.29 -5.30 7.05
CA SER A 138 5.29 -6.23 6.50
C SER A 138 4.95 -7.68 6.83
N LEU A 139 4.57 -7.97 8.08
CA LEU A 139 4.19 -9.30 8.55
C LEU A 139 3.00 -9.85 7.76
N ALA A 140 1.93 -9.07 7.60
CA ALA A 140 0.75 -9.46 6.83
C ALA A 140 1.13 -9.83 5.38
N GLY A 141 1.92 -8.97 4.72
CA GLY A 141 2.42 -9.25 3.38
C GLY A 141 3.18 -10.57 3.27
N GLU A 142 4.04 -10.88 4.25
CA GLU A 142 4.78 -12.15 4.27
C GLU A 142 3.88 -13.35 4.57
N VAL A 143 2.94 -13.24 5.51
CA VAL A 143 1.96 -14.30 5.81
C VAL A 143 1.13 -14.64 4.57
N ARG A 144 0.69 -13.64 3.80
CA ARG A 144 0.03 -13.90 2.51
C ARG A 144 0.94 -14.65 1.55
N ARG A 145 2.21 -14.25 1.46
CA ARG A 145 3.22 -14.87 0.58
C ARG A 145 3.50 -16.33 0.96
N LEU A 146 3.39 -16.67 2.24
CA LEU A 146 3.50 -18.02 2.78
C LEU A 146 2.19 -18.83 2.67
N GLY A 147 1.14 -18.28 2.05
CA GLY A 147 -0.14 -18.96 1.87
C GLY A 147 -1.01 -18.99 3.13
N GLY A 148 -0.85 -18.04 4.05
CA GLY A 148 -1.68 -17.93 5.24
C GLY A 148 -3.10 -17.43 4.99
N TYR A 149 -3.31 -16.72 3.89
CA TYR A 149 -4.61 -16.27 3.39
C TYR A 149 -4.51 -15.94 1.89
N ALA A 150 -5.64 -15.97 1.19
CA ALA A 150 -5.72 -15.68 -0.24
C ALA A 150 -5.64 -14.18 -0.52
N LYS A 151 -5.25 -13.83 -1.75
CA LYS A 151 -5.42 -12.46 -2.24
C LYS A 151 -6.93 -12.19 -2.37
N ASP A 152 -7.37 -11.05 -1.85
CA ASP A 152 -8.75 -10.62 -1.85
C ASP A 152 -8.86 -9.25 -2.56
N THR A 153 -10.03 -8.92 -3.10
CA THR A 153 -10.28 -7.62 -3.75
C THR A 153 -10.73 -6.54 -2.77
N THR A 154 -11.00 -6.91 -1.52
CA THR A 154 -11.32 -5.98 -0.43
C THR A 154 -10.18 -4.96 -0.26
N PRO A 155 -10.48 -3.64 -0.36
CA PRO A 155 -9.49 -2.60 -0.12
C PRO A 155 -8.80 -2.78 1.24
N PHE A 156 -7.49 -2.57 1.27
CA PHE A 156 -6.68 -2.60 2.49
C PHE A 156 -6.72 -3.94 3.26
N ALA A 157 -7.02 -5.07 2.60
CA ALA A 157 -7.05 -6.39 3.24
C ALA A 157 -5.79 -6.68 4.07
N GLU A 158 -4.59 -6.41 3.56
CA GLU A 158 -3.35 -6.61 4.33
C GLU A 158 -3.23 -5.71 5.56
N PHE A 159 -3.87 -4.54 5.58
CA PHE A 159 -3.93 -3.71 6.80
C PHE A 159 -4.87 -4.32 7.83
N LEU A 160 -6.01 -4.90 7.44
CA LEU A 160 -6.90 -5.65 8.36
C LEU A 160 -6.16 -6.83 9.01
N TRP A 161 -5.36 -7.56 8.21
CA TRP A 161 -4.50 -8.62 8.70
C TRP A 161 -3.39 -8.11 9.63
N ALA A 162 -2.71 -7.01 9.28
CA ALA A 162 -1.73 -6.37 10.15
C ALA A 162 -2.34 -6.02 11.51
N ASP A 163 -3.56 -5.49 11.48
CA ASP A 163 -4.37 -5.14 12.63
C ASP A 163 -4.79 -6.34 13.49
N PHE A 164 -5.08 -7.47 12.86
CA PHE A 164 -5.33 -8.72 13.56
C PHE A 164 -4.09 -9.21 14.33
N PHE A 165 -2.91 -9.16 13.70
CA PHE A 165 -1.65 -9.59 14.31
C PHE A 165 -1.16 -8.64 15.40
N ARG A 166 -1.25 -7.31 15.22
CA ARG A 166 -0.77 -6.33 16.21
C ARG A 166 -1.49 -6.42 17.56
N ARG A 167 -2.72 -6.94 17.56
CA ARG A 167 -3.51 -7.15 18.79
C ARG A 167 -3.17 -8.46 19.50
N ARG A 168 -2.32 -9.32 18.91
CA ARG A 168 -2.03 -10.68 19.37
C ARG A 168 -0.55 -11.00 19.51
N MET A 169 0.33 -10.11 19.04
CA MET A 169 1.77 -10.32 18.99
C MET A 169 2.49 -9.06 19.47
N ASP A 170 3.60 -9.24 20.18
CA ASP A 170 4.48 -8.14 20.58
C ASP A 170 5.31 -7.67 19.37
N ALA A 171 5.32 -6.36 19.12
CA ALA A 171 6.11 -5.74 18.06
C ALA A 171 7.61 -6.02 18.21
N ARG A 172 8.13 -6.10 19.45
CA ARG A 172 9.55 -6.42 19.69
C ARG A 172 9.94 -7.79 19.12
N GLY A 173 9.04 -8.77 19.21
CA GLY A 173 9.27 -10.09 18.64
C GLY A 173 9.37 -10.11 17.12
N LEU A 174 8.81 -9.11 16.41
CA LEU A 174 8.98 -8.98 14.96
C LEU A 174 10.37 -8.44 14.59
N GLU A 175 10.94 -7.58 15.43
CA GLU A 175 12.27 -6.99 15.24
C GLU A 175 13.37 -8.02 15.54
N ASP A 176 13.22 -8.78 16.63
CA ASP A 176 14.19 -9.79 17.06
C ASP A 176 14.33 -10.94 16.07
N ASP A 177 13.19 -11.53 15.65
CA ASP A 177 13.15 -12.66 14.72
C ASP A 177 11.87 -12.64 13.88
N PHE A 178 11.94 -11.92 12.77
CA PHE A 178 10.83 -11.79 11.83
C PHE A 178 10.36 -13.14 11.26
N HIS A 179 11.25 -14.12 11.06
CA HIS A 179 10.88 -15.41 10.50
C HIS A 179 10.07 -16.23 11.51
N LYS A 180 10.49 -16.26 12.77
CA LYS A 180 9.73 -16.86 13.87
C LYS A 180 8.39 -16.16 14.07
N ALA A 181 8.37 -14.82 14.01
CA ALA A 181 7.13 -14.05 14.05
C ALA A 181 6.18 -14.42 12.90
N ALA A 182 6.68 -14.50 11.66
CA ALA A 182 5.89 -14.91 10.49
C ALA A 182 5.35 -16.34 10.63
N THR A 183 6.14 -17.27 11.15
CA THR A 183 5.70 -18.65 11.42
C THR A 183 4.58 -18.68 12.47
N HIS A 184 4.70 -17.87 13.52
CA HIS A 184 3.65 -17.74 14.52
C HIS A 184 2.38 -17.12 13.93
N ALA A 185 2.50 -16.02 13.19
CA ALA A 185 1.39 -15.34 12.54
C ALA A 185 0.67 -16.25 11.53
N LEU A 186 1.39 -17.09 10.80
CA LEU A 186 0.82 -18.09 9.91
C LEU A 186 -0.08 -19.08 10.65
N ARG A 187 0.30 -19.51 11.87
CA ARG A 187 -0.56 -20.37 12.71
C ARG A 187 -1.81 -19.63 13.17
N LEU A 188 -1.68 -18.35 13.57
CA LEU A 188 -2.83 -17.52 13.96
C LEU A 188 -3.80 -17.33 12.79
N ALA A 189 -3.30 -17.13 11.57
CA ALA A 189 -4.13 -16.91 10.38
C ALA A 189 -5.04 -18.09 10.03
N ARG A 190 -4.68 -19.32 10.44
CA ARG A 190 -5.48 -20.53 10.22
C ARG A 190 -6.55 -20.77 11.27
N GLN A 191 -6.54 -20.01 12.36
CA GLN A 191 -7.52 -20.18 13.43
C GLN A 191 -8.86 -19.56 13.03
N LYS A 192 -9.96 -20.12 13.57
CA LYS A 192 -11.32 -19.60 13.42
C LYS A 192 -11.48 -18.16 13.92
N SER A 193 -10.61 -17.73 14.84
CA SER A 193 -10.55 -16.35 15.32
C SER A 193 -10.16 -15.34 14.23
N ALA A 194 -9.61 -15.79 13.10
CA ALA A 194 -9.31 -14.99 11.90
C ALA A 194 -10.39 -15.12 10.80
N GLY A 195 -11.44 -15.93 11.02
CA GLY A 195 -12.43 -16.30 9.99
C GLY A 195 -13.25 -15.14 9.42
N TYR A 196 -13.25 -13.99 10.08
CA TYR A 196 -13.90 -12.77 9.60
C TYR A 196 -13.03 -11.94 8.65
N LEU A 197 -11.77 -12.32 8.43
CA LEU A 197 -10.82 -11.54 7.62
C LEU A 197 -10.89 -11.92 6.13
N PRO A 198 -10.69 -10.95 5.22
CA PRO A 198 -10.70 -11.21 3.78
C PRO A 198 -9.65 -12.25 3.38
N GLY A 199 -10.03 -13.18 2.50
CA GLY A 199 -9.17 -14.25 2.03
C GLY A 199 -8.82 -15.34 3.07
N TRP A 200 -9.44 -15.37 4.25
CA TRP A 200 -9.23 -16.45 5.21
C TRP A 200 -9.57 -17.82 4.60
N SER A 201 -8.71 -18.81 4.85
CA SER A 201 -8.78 -20.15 4.24
C SER A 201 -8.52 -21.27 5.25
N GLY A 202 -8.88 -21.05 6.52
CA GLY A 202 -8.78 -22.07 7.57
C GLY A 202 -9.92 -23.11 7.50
N PRO A 203 -9.82 -24.22 8.24
CA PRO A 203 -10.88 -25.22 8.32
C PRO A 203 -12.10 -24.70 9.11
N ASP A 204 -13.31 -25.07 8.70
CA ASP A 204 -14.57 -24.57 9.28
C ASP A 204 -14.89 -25.09 10.70
N ASN A 205 -14.18 -26.12 11.15
CA ASN A 205 -14.45 -26.88 12.38
C ASN A 205 -14.46 -25.98 13.64
#